data_AF-A0A2D7NBV5-F1
#
_entry.id   AF-A0A2D7NBV5-F1
#
_cell.length_a   1.000
_cell.length_b   1.000
_cell.length_c   1.000
_cell.angle_alpha   90.00
_cell.angle_beta   90.00
_cell.angle_gamma   90.00
#
_symmetry.space_group_name_H-M   'P 1'
#
loop_
_entity.id
_entity.type
_entity.pdbx_description
1 polymer ?
#
loop_
_entity_poly.entity_id
_entity_poly.type
_entity_poly.pdbx_seq_one_letter_code
_entity_poly.pdbx_strand_id
1 'polypeptide(L)' 'MAVPKRKISKTRGRKRRTHWKLKDSNAINICSKTGETHLRHRAYYVDGVLYHKGKPLHENK' A
#
# COMPACT_ATOMS: atom_id res chain seq x y z
N MET A 1 34.80 4.19 18.79
CA MET A 1 33.46 4.46 18.24
C MET A 1 33.61 5.12 16.88
N ALA A 2 32.86 4.68 15.87
CA ALA A 2 32.93 5.29 14.54
C ALA A 2 32.14 6.60 14.52
N VAL A 3 32.78 7.68 14.08
CA VAL A 3 32.15 9.00 13.89
C VAL A 3 32.38 9.49 12.45
N PRO A 4 31.44 10.25 11.86
CA PRO A 4 31.63 10.79 10.54
C PRO A 4 32.77 11.83 10.54
N LYS A 5 33.85 11.56 9.81
CA LYS A 5 35.00 12.48 9.68
C LYS A 5 34.63 13.81 9.01
N ARG A 6 33.60 13.82 8.14
CA ARG A 6 33.13 15.01 7.40
C ARG A 6 31.62 15.02 7.26
N LYS A 7 31.05 16.22 7.17
CA LYS A 7 29.65 16.44 6.81
C LYS A 7 29.38 15.95 5.39
N ILE A 8 28.24 15.29 5.19
CA ILE A 8 27.79 14.84 3.87
C ILE A 8 27.30 16.06 3.06
N SER A 9 27.75 16.20 1.81
CA SER A 9 27.31 17.28 0.92
C SER A 9 25.81 17.17 0.60
N LYS A 10 25.18 18.32 0.31
CA LYS A 10 23.76 18.35 -0.10
C LYS A 10 23.50 17.42 -1.29
N THR A 11 24.40 17.41 -2.27
CA THR A 11 24.33 16.53 -3.45
C THR A 11 24.40 15.06 -3.08
N ARG A 12 25.34 14.65 -2.21
CA ARG A 12 25.48 13.24 -1.79
C ARG A 12 24.27 12.77 -0.97
N GLY A 13 23.70 13.64 -0.12
CA GLY A 13 22.47 13.35 0.61
C GLY A 13 21.26 13.17 -0.30
N ARG A 14 21.09 14.04 -1.30
CA ARG A 14 20.00 13.94 -2.30
C ARG A 14 20.13 12.68 -3.16
N LYS A 15 21.34 12.36 -3.64
CA LYS A 15 21.61 11.12 -4.40
C LYS A 15 21.31 9.87 -3.58
N ARG A 16 21.64 9.84 -2.29
CA ARG A 16 21.29 8.71 -1.41
C ARG A 16 19.77 8.53 -1.27
N ARG A 17 19.01 9.63 -1.28
CA ARG A 17 17.55 9.60 -1.10
C ARG A 17 16.79 9.38 -2.40
N THR A 18 17.41 9.08 -3.54
CA THR A 18 16.66 8.85 -4.80
C THR A 18 15.64 7.73 -4.69
N HIS A 19 15.96 6.67 -3.94
CA HIS A 19 15.09 5.50 -3.75
C HIS A 19 14.15 5.61 -2.53
N TRP A 20 14.07 6.76 -1.86
CA TRP A 20 13.24 6.91 -0.66
C TRP A 20 11.74 6.99 -0.96
N LYS A 21 11.39 7.29 -2.21
CA LYS A 21 10.01 7.53 -2.63
C LYS A 21 9.16 6.26 -2.46
N LEU A 22 7.93 6.45 -1.97
CA LEU A 22 6.94 5.38 -1.97
C LEU A 22 6.68 4.96 -3.41
N LYS A 23 6.50 3.67 -3.65
CA LYS A 23 6.08 3.19 -4.97
C LYS A 23 4.61 3.55 -5.14
N ASP A 24 4.26 4.11 -6.30
CA ASP A 24 2.87 4.46 -6.64
C ASP A 24 1.95 3.23 -6.80
N SER A 25 2.52 2.03 -6.82
CA SER A 25 1.80 0.77 -6.95
C SER A 25 1.15 0.35 -5.61
N ASN A 26 0.16 1.11 -5.14
CA ASN A 26 -0.78 0.55 -4.19
C ASN A 26 -1.56 -0.54 -4.93
N ALA A 27 -1.50 -1.78 -4.43
CA ALA A 27 -2.18 -2.94 -5.02
C ALA A 27 -3.69 -2.88 -4.76
N ILE A 28 -4.34 -1.81 -5.23
CA ILE A 28 -5.76 -1.55 -5.10
C ILE A 28 -6.42 -1.93 -6.42
N ASN A 29 -7.42 -2.79 -6.35
CA ASN A 29 -8.24 -3.18 -7.48
C ASN A 29 -9.70 -2.81 -7.20
N ILE A 30 -10.48 -2.60 -8.25
CA ILE A 30 -11.93 -2.43 -8.17
C ILE A 30 -12.57 -3.80 -8.32
N CYS A 31 -13.54 -4.14 -7.47
CA CYS A 31 -14.33 -5.35 -7.68
C CYS A 31 -15.36 -5.13 -8.80
N SER A 32 -15.42 -6.05 -9.76
CA SER A 32 -16.37 -5.97 -10.87
C SER A 32 -17.84 -6.12 -10.47
N LYS A 33 -18.14 -6.74 -9.32
CA LYS A 33 -19.51 -7.01 -8.89
C LYS A 33 -20.09 -5.95 -7.97
N THR A 34 -19.29 -5.46 -7.03
CA THR A 34 -19.72 -4.48 -6.01
C THR A 34 -19.29 -3.06 -6.38
N GLY A 35 -18.36 -2.89 -7.31
CA GLY A 35 -17.82 -1.58 -7.68
C GLY A 35 -16.84 -1.00 -6.65
N GLU A 36 -16.63 -1.65 -5.51
CA GLU A 36 -15.77 -1.14 -4.45
C GLU A 36 -14.28 -1.39 -4.67
N THR A 37 -13.47 -0.42 -4.24
CA THR A 37 -12.01 -0.49 -4.22
C THR A 37 -11.53 -1.31 -3.04
N HIS A 38 -10.70 -2.32 -3.29
CA HIS A 38 -10.14 -3.17 -2.26
C HIS A 38 -8.68 -3.53 -2.54
N LEU A 39 -7.97 -3.94 -1.49
CA LEU A 39 -6.63 -4.47 -1.63
C LEU A 39 -6.66 -5.83 -2.33
N ARG A 40 -5.76 -6.02 -3.30
CA ARG A 40 -5.61 -7.29 -4.03
C ARG A 40 -5.41 -8.45 -3.06
N HIS A 41 -6.09 -9.56 -3.36
CA HIS A 41 -6.03 -10.81 -2.59
C HIS A 41 -6.50 -10.71 -1.13
N ARG A 42 -7.19 -9.62 -0.76
CA ARG A 42 -7.82 -9.46 0.56
C ARG A 42 -9.33 -9.49 0.45
N ALA A 43 -10.00 -9.90 1.52
CA ALA A 43 -11.44 -9.69 1.66
C ALA A 43 -11.70 -8.22 2.02
N TYR A 44 -12.88 -7.72 1.67
CA TYR A 44 -13.29 -6.34 1.89
C TYR A 44 -14.76 -6.29 2.29
N TYR A 45 -15.14 -5.28 3.08
CA TYR A 45 -16.50 -5.11 3.55
C TYR A 45 -17.25 -4.16 2.63
N VAL A 46 -18.43 -4.59 2.18
CA VAL A 46 -19.42 -3.77 1.47
C VAL A 46 -20.67 -3.82 2.34
N ASP A 47 -21.17 -2.67 2.79
CA ASP A 47 -22.45 -2.56 3.52
C ASP A 47 -22.64 -3.59 4.66
N GLY A 48 -21.57 -3.89 5.41
CA GLY A 48 -21.58 -4.83 6.55
C GLY A 48 -21.40 -6.30 6.18
N VAL A 49 -21.36 -6.65 4.90
CA VAL A 49 -21.09 -8.01 4.41
C VAL A 49 -19.65 -8.12 3.91
N LEU A 50 -18.95 -9.17 4.33
CA LEU A 50 -17.57 -9.45 3.92
C LEU A 50 -17.55 -10.15 2.57
N TYR A 51 -16.94 -9.52 1.56
CA TYR A 51 -16.79 -10.05 0.21
C TYR A 51 -15.35 -10.47 -0.09
N HIS A 52 -15.21 -11.56 -0.85
CA HIS A 52 -13.95 -11.95 -1.48
C HIS A 52 -14.21 -12.49 -2.88
N LYS A 53 -13.44 -12.02 -3.88
CA LYS A 53 -13.63 -12.40 -5.29
C LYS A 53 -15.09 -12.26 -5.77
N GLY A 54 -15.81 -11.26 -5.24
CA GLY A 54 -17.22 -11.02 -5.56
C GLY A 54 -18.18 -12.11 -5.07
N LYS A 55 -17.82 -12.84 -4.01
CA LYS A 55 -18.73 -13.73 -3.28
C LYS A 55 -18.80 -13.27 -1.82
N PRO A 56 -19.98 -13.26 -1.19
CA PRO A 56 -20.09 -13.03 0.24
C PRO A 56 -19.45 -14.21 0.98
N LEU A 57 -18.64 -13.92 2.01
CA LEU A 57 -17.99 -14.90 2.88
C LEU A 57 -18.64 -14.95 4.25
N HIS A 58 -18.99 -13.78 4.80
CA HIS A 58 -19.58 -13.65 6.13
C HIS A 58 -20.53 -12.46 6.16
N GLU A 59 -21.70 -12.67 6.73
CA GLU A 59 -22.64 -11.60 7.06
C GLU A 59 -22.46 -11.31 8.54
N ASN A 60 -22.08 -10.08 8.89
CA ASN A 60 -22.12 -9.66 10.29
C ASN A 60 -23.59 -9.51 10.67
N LYS A 61 -24.11 -10.49 11.41
CA LYS A 61 -25.46 -10.48 11.98
C LYS A 61 -25.50 -9.69 13.29
#